data_AF-A0A8X7TIN6-F1
#
_entry.id   AF-A0A8X7TIN6-F1
#
_cell.length_a   1.000
_cell.length_b   1.000
_cell.length_c   1.000
_cell.angle_alpha   90.00
_cell.angle_beta   90.00
_cell.angle_gamma   90.00
#
_symmetry.space_group_name_H-M   'P 1'
#
loop_
_entity.id
_entity.type
_entity.pdbx_description
1 polymer ?
#
loop_
_entity_poly.entity_id
_entity_poly.type
_entity_poly.pdbx_seq_one_letter_code
_entity_poly.pdbx_strand_id
1 'polypeptide(L)'
;MLKAEEEKLLQVTFKLPENYMNRLVSDCYEHYLSVGVSKYAQLWNEQRKLILEDALHAFILPSMEKEARFLLTSRAKSRLLSEYGQALWNKKEMDISSDEEAAPRVMACCWGPGKPPNTFVMLDSSGEVLDVLYAGSLTLRSQNVNDQQRKKNQDRVLKFMMDHQPHVVALGAVNLACTRLKDDIYE
;
A
#
# COMPACT_ATOMS: atom_id res chain seq x y z
N MET A 1 -9.23 -8.43 5.31
CA MET A 1 -10.53 -8.75 5.93
C MET A 1 -11.46 -7.55 5.95
N LEU A 2 -11.14 -6.43 6.61
CA LEU A 2 -12.04 -5.25 6.68
C LEU A 2 -12.50 -4.71 5.31
N LYS A 3 -11.58 -4.59 4.34
CA LYS A 3 -11.95 -4.12 2.99
C LYS A 3 -12.91 -5.09 2.28
N ALA A 4 -12.63 -6.39 2.38
CA ALA A 4 -13.49 -7.43 1.82
C ALA A 4 -14.85 -7.53 2.52
N GLU A 5 -14.92 -7.20 3.82
CA GLU A 5 -16.19 -7.09 4.55
C GLU A 5 -17.02 -5.87 4.09
N GLU A 6 -16.38 -4.70 3.91
CA GLU A 6 -17.02 -3.50 3.34
C GLU A 6 -17.56 -3.75 1.92
N GLU A 7 -16.82 -4.50 1.12
CA GLU A 7 -17.20 -4.93 -0.23
C GLU A 7 -18.20 -6.10 -0.24
N LYS A 8 -18.66 -6.55 0.94
CA LYS A 8 -19.63 -7.64 1.12
C LYS A 8 -19.17 -8.99 0.53
N LEU A 9 -17.85 -9.18 0.44
CA LEU A 9 -17.25 -10.43 -0.02
C LEU A 9 -17.13 -11.47 1.10
N LEU A 10 -17.13 -11.00 2.36
CA LEU A 10 -17.09 -11.86 3.55
C LEU A 10 -17.79 -11.19 4.73
N GLN A 11 -18.05 -11.97 5.78
CA GLN A 11 -18.53 -11.49 7.06
C GLN A 11 -17.50 -11.85 8.15
N VAL A 12 -17.08 -10.86 8.94
CA VAL A 12 -16.18 -11.08 10.08
C VAL A 12 -17.03 -11.16 11.34
N THR A 13 -16.80 -12.17 12.18
CA THR A 13 -17.47 -12.31 13.48
C THR A 13 -16.43 -12.41 14.58
N PHE A 14 -16.72 -11.79 15.73
CA PHE A 14 -15.92 -11.93 16.94
C PHE A 14 -16.73 -12.73 17.95
N LYS A 15 -16.22 -13.88 18.36
CA LYS A 15 -16.87 -14.73 19.35
C LYS A 15 -15.88 -15.06 20.45
N LEU A 16 -16.37 -15.01 21.69
CA LEU A 16 -15.63 -15.56 22.81
C LEU A 16 -15.72 -17.10 22.74
N PRO A 17 -14.62 -17.83 22.92
CA PRO A 17 -14.69 -19.29 22.90
C PRO A 17 -15.59 -19.82 24.03
N GLU A 18 -16.28 -20.94 23.77
CA GLU A 18 -17.34 -21.47 24.65
C GLU A 18 -16.88 -21.72 26.09
N ASN A 19 -15.64 -22.20 26.27
CA ASN A 19 -15.07 -22.42 27.60
C ASN A 19 -14.96 -21.12 28.43
N TYR A 20 -14.60 -20.01 27.81
CA TYR A 20 -14.55 -18.71 28.48
C TYR A 20 -15.94 -18.13 28.69
N MET A 21 -16.88 -18.38 27.77
CA MET A 21 -18.28 -18.02 27.94
C MET A 21 -18.92 -18.72 29.14
N ASN A 22 -18.74 -20.03 29.25
CA ASN A 22 -19.27 -20.83 30.35
C ASN A 22 -18.66 -20.40 31.69
N ARG A 23 -17.36 -20.08 31.69
CA ARG A 23 -16.69 -19.54 32.88
C ARG A 23 -17.30 -18.19 33.29
N LEU A 24 -17.49 -17.27 32.34
CA LEU A 24 -18.09 -15.97 32.62
C LEU A 24 -19.50 -16.10 33.23
N VAL A 25 -20.34 -16.97 32.68
CA VAL A 25 -21.68 -17.24 33.21
C VAL A 25 -21.59 -17.84 34.62
N SER A 26 -20.67 -18.78 34.83
CA SER A 26 -20.43 -19.39 36.15
C SER A 26 -20.00 -18.35 37.19
N ASP A 27 -19.05 -17.47 36.84
CA ASP A 27 -18.55 -16.41 37.71
C ASP A 27 -19.69 -15.42 38.06
N CYS A 28 -20.55 -15.09 37.08
CA CYS A 28 -21.75 -14.30 37.36
C CYS A 28 -22.70 -15.00 38.35
N TYR A 29 -22.93 -16.30 38.18
CA TYR A 29 -23.81 -17.04 39.10
C TYR A 29 -23.25 -17.10 40.51
N GLU A 30 -21.94 -17.26 40.66
CA GLU A 30 -21.27 -17.26 41.97
C GLU A 30 -21.47 -15.94 42.71
N HIS A 31 -21.44 -14.81 42.00
CA HIS A 31 -21.50 -13.48 42.63
C HIS A 31 -22.93 -12.91 42.79
N TYR A 32 -23.87 -13.29 41.93
CA TYR A 32 -25.19 -12.66 41.90
C TYR A 32 -26.33 -13.55 42.42
N LEU A 33 -26.11 -14.85 42.64
CA LEU A 33 -27.12 -15.72 43.22
C LEU A 33 -27.06 -15.72 44.75
N SER A 34 -28.24 -15.83 45.38
CA SER A 34 -28.33 -15.95 46.83
C SER A 34 -28.03 -17.39 47.26
N VAL A 35 -27.29 -17.54 48.37
CA VAL A 35 -27.08 -18.83 49.06
C VAL A 35 -28.31 -19.31 49.84
N GLY A 36 -29.37 -18.50 49.91
CA GLY A 36 -30.59 -18.84 50.65
C GLY A 36 -31.33 -20.04 50.06
N VAL A 37 -31.75 -20.97 50.91
CA VAL A 37 -32.44 -22.22 50.53
C VAL A 37 -33.97 -22.14 50.61
N SER A 38 -34.54 -20.98 50.93
CA SER A 38 -35.99 -20.82 50.98
C SER A 38 -36.61 -20.91 49.58
N LYS A 39 -37.88 -21.35 49.49
CA LYS A 39 -38.62 -21.41 48.23
C LYS A 39 -38.59 -20.07 47.48
N TYR A 40 -38.75 -18.95 48.19
CA TYR A 40 -38.68 -17.62 47.61
C TYR A 40 -37.28 -17.27 47.11
N ALA A 41 -36.23 -17.63 47.85
CA ALA A 41 -34.85 -17.41 47.43
C ALA A 41 -34.51 -18.19 46.14
N GLN A 42 -35.00 -19.43 46.02
CA GLN A 42 -34.84 -20.25 44.80
C GLN A 42 -35.56 -19.64 43.59
N LEU A 43 -36.83 -19.24 43.74
CA LEU A 43 -37.58 -18.56 42.67
C LEU A 43 -36.91 -17.26 42.22
N TRP A 44 -36.39 -16.47 43.17
CA TRP A 44 -35.63 -15.27 42.83
C TRP A 44 -34.31 -15.59 42.11
N ASN A 45 -33.64 -16.69 42.48
CA ASN A 45 -32.42 -17.11 41.79
C ASN A 45 -32.70 -17.56 40.36
N GLU A 46 -33.83 -18.23 40.08
CA GLU A 46 -34.25 -18.55 38.71
C GLU A 46 -34.42 -17.27 37.88
N GLN A 47 -35.12 -16.27 38.43
CA GLN A 47 -35.27 -14.99 37.74
C GLN A 47 -33.94 -14.27 37.52
N ARG A 48 -33.03 -14.29 38.52
CA ARG A 48 -31.69 -13.69 38.38
C ARG A 48 -30.87 -14.37 37.30
N LYS A 49 -30.93 -15.71 37.17
CA LYS A 49 -30.23 -16.42 36.09
C LYS A 49 -30.68 -15.94 34.72
N LEU A 50 -31.99 -15.84 34.49
CA LEU A 50 -32.55 -15.34 33.23
C LEU A 50 -32.10 -13.90 32.94
N ILE A 51 -32.13 -13.02 33.95
CA ILE A 51 -31.67 -11.64 33.81
C ILE A 51 -30.17 -11.59 33.46
N LEU A 52 -29.35 -12.43 34.09
CA LEU A 52 -27.91 -12.47 33.83
C LEU A 52 -27.60 -12.98 32.42
N GLU A 53 -28.29 -14.03 31.96
CA GLU A 53 -28.13 -14.54 30.59
C GLU A 53 -28.54 -13.48 29.56
N ASP A 54 -29.69 -12.82 29.75
CA ASP A 54 -30.15 -11.75 28.87
C ASP A 54 -29.18 -10.56 28.88
N ALA A 55 -28.73 -10.13 30.05
CA ALA A 55 -27.75 -9.05 30.20
C ALA A 55 -26.45 -9.36 29.43
N LEU A 56 -25.95 -10.59 29.56
CA LEU A 56 -24.72 -11.02 28.89
C LEU A 56 -24.90 -11.05 27.37
N HIS A 57 -25.95 -11.69 26.86
CA HIS A 57 -26.11 -11.94 25.44
C HIS A 57 -26.67 -10.74 24.67
N ALA A 58 -27.57 -9.95 25.26
CA ALA A 58 -28.18 -8.82 24.58
C ALA A 58 -27.33 -7.53 24.69
N PHE A 59 -26.49 -7.40 25.72
CA PHE A 59 -25.77 -6.14 26.00
C PHE A 59 -24.27 -6.29 26.08
N ILE A 60 -23.76 -7.14 27.00
CA ILE A 60 -22.32 -7.18 27.30
C ILE A 60 -21.52 -7.74 26.13
N LEU A 61 -21.86 -8.93 25.61
CA LEU A 61 -21.10 -9.56 24.53
C LEU A 61 -21.14 -8.76 23.23
N PRO A 62 -22.31 -8.23 22.76
CA PRO A 62 -22.33 -7.38 21.56
C PRO A 62 -21.49 -6.11 21.73
N SER A 63 -21.51 -5.50 22.93
CA SER A 63 -20.68 -4.33 23.23
C SER A 63 -19.19 -4.66 23.19
N MET A 64 -18.79 -5.79 23.80
CA MET A 64 -17.41 -6.28 23.78
C MET A 64 -16.93 -6.63 22.36
N GLU A 65 -17.77 -7.25 21.53
CA GLU A 65 -17.44 -7.49 20.11
C GLU A 65 -17.18 -6.17 19.40
N LYS A 66 -18.06 -5.18 19.57
CA LYS A 66 -17.94 -3.87 18.91
C LYS A 66 -16.64 -3.18 19.33
N GLU A 67 -16.31 -3.20 20.62
CA GLU A 67 -15.08 -2.63 21.15
C GLU A 67 -13.84 -3.38 20.65
N ALA A 68 -13.84 -4.72 20.68
CA ALA A 68 -12.73 -5.53 20.17
C ALA A 68 -12.47 -5.24 18.69
N ARG A 69 -13.53 -5.16 17.87
CA ARG A 69 -13.43 -4.80 16.46
C ARG A 69 -12.83 -3.41 16.27
N PHE A 70 -13.28 -2.43 17.04
CA PHE A 70 -12.76 -1.06 16.99
C PHE A 70 -11.26 -1.02 17.35
N LEU A 71 -10.88 -1.62 18.48
CA LEU A 71 -9.50 -1.65 18.97
C LEU A 71 -8.55 -2.32 17.97
N LEU A 72 -8.92 -3.49 17.46
CA LEU A 72 -8.09 -4.23 16.50
C LEU A 72 -7.94 -3.47 15.19
N THR A 73 -9.01 -2.86 14.69
CA THR A 73 -8.98 -2.03 13.49
C THR A 73 -8.07 -0.81 13.68
N SER A 74 -8.19 -0.12 14.81
CA SER A 74 -7.38 1.05 15.14
C SER A 74 -5.90 0.70 15.22
N ARG A 75 -5.56 -0.40 15.92
CA ARG A 75 -4.17 -0.89 16.03
C ARG A 75 -3.59 -1.29 14.69
N ALA A 76 -4.35 -2.01 13.86
CA ALA A 76 -3.90 -2.40 12.52
C ALA A 76 -3.62 -1.17 11.65
N LYS A 77 -4.51 -0.17 11.66
CA LYS A 77 -4.30 1.08 10.92
C LYS A 77 -3.06 1.83 11.41
N SER A 78 -2.89 1.98 12.72
CA SER A 78 -1.72 2.65 13.31
C SER A 78 -0.41 1.97 12.90
N ARG A 79 -0.38 0.63 12.96
CA ARG A 79 0.79 -0.14 12.53
C ARG A 79 1.11 0.08 11.05
N LEU A 80 0.12 -0.01 10.16
CA LEU A 80 0.31 0.22 8.73
C LEU A 80 0.79 1.65 8.43
N LEU A 81 0.23 2.65 9.11
CA LEU A 81 0.68 4.04 8.96
C LEU A 81 2.15 4.21 9.35
N SER A 82 2.57 3.57 10.44
CA SER A 82 3.98 3.59 10.86
C SER A 82 4.90 2.91 9.83
N GLU A 83 4.50 1.75 9.30
CA GLU A 83 5.32 1.00 8.33
C GLU A 83 5.40 1.72 6.99
N TYR A 84 4.28 2.24 6.47
CA TYR A 84 4.29 3.05 5.25
C TYR A 84 5.02 4.37 5.44
N GLY A 85 4.88 5.00 6.62
CA GLY A 85 5.63 6.20 6.98
C GLY A 85 7.13 5.95 6.92
N GLN A 86 7.60 4.85 7.51
CA GLN A 86 9.01 4.47 7.47
C GLN A 86 9.48 4.12 6.06
N ALA A 87 8.70 3.35 5.30
CA ALA A 87 9.04 3.00 3.91
C ALA A 87 9.14 4.25 3.01
N LEU A 88 8.27 5.23 3.22
CA LEU A 88 8.33 6.51 2.53
C LEU A 88 9.53 7.35 2.99
N TRP A 89 9.80 7.38 4.30
CA TRP A 89 10.94 8.09 4.86
C TRP A 89 12.27 7.58 4.32
N ASN A 90 12.42 6.25 4.24
CA ASN A 90 13.62 5.62 3.69
C ASN A 90 13.84 5.95 2.20
N LYS A 91 12.80 6.30 1.44
CA LYS A 91 12.96 6.80 0.06
C LYS A 91 13.52 8.23 0.02
N LYS A 92 13.28 9.03 1.06
CA LYS A 92 13.83 10.39 1.18
C LYS A 92 15.28 10.37 1.65
N GLU A 93 15.63 9.47 2.57
CA GLU A 93 17.02 9.28 3.07
C GLU A 93 17.91 8.46 2.14
N MET A 94 17.57 8.32 0.84
CA MET A 94 18.55 7.82 -0.11
C MET A 94 19.69 8.84 -0.19
N ASP A 95 20.86 8.43 0.33
CA ASP A 95 22.10 9.19 0.41
C ASP A 95 22.31 10.03 -0.86
N ILE A 96 22.12 11.34 -0.73
CA ILE A 96 22.68 12.29 -1.67
C ILE A 96 24.16 12.28 -1.33
N SER A 97 24.92 11.44 -2.02
CA SER A 97 26.35 11.31 -1.86
C SER A 97 27.01 12.69 -1.81
N SER A 98 27.64 12.98 -0.67
CA SER A 98 28.68 14.01 -0.41
C SER A 98 28.55 15.34 -1.17
N ASP A 99 28.26 16.39 -0.40
CA ASP A 99 28.14 17.82 -0.72
C ASP A 99 29.38 18.46 -1.41
N GLU A 100 30.35 17.67 -1.86
CA GLU A 100 31.63 18.13 -2.44
C GLU A 100 31.70 17.97 -3.98
N GLU A 101 30.79 17.23 -4.61
CA GLU A 101 30.76 17.04 -6.06
C GLU A 101 29.59 17.78 -6.72
N ALA A 102 29.83 18.47 -7.84
CA ALA A 102 28.79 19.22 -8.54
C ALA A 102 27.62 18.29 -8.92
N ALA A 103 26.38 18.73 -8.62
CA ALA A 103 25.20 17.93 -8.89
C ALA A 103 25.13 17.49 -10.38
N PRO A 104 24.82 16.21 -10.66
CA PRO A 104 24.88 15.70 -12.02
C PRO A 104 23.77 16.28 -12.87
N ARG A 105 24.11 16.69 -14.08
CA ARG A 105 23.13 16.89 -15.18
C ARG A 105 22.48 15.55 -15.53
N VAL A 106 21.15 15.50 -15.52
CA VAL A 106 20.37 14.26 -15.67
C VAL A 106 19.57 14.28 -16.96
N MET A 107 19.65 13.21 -17.75
CA MET A 107 18.65 12.94 -18.78
C MET A 107 17.58 12.00 -18.20
N ALA A 108 16.38 12.52 -17.97
CA ALA A 108 15.24 11.69 -17.62
C ALA A 108 14.56 11.19 -18.90
N CYS A 109 14.28 9.90 -18.99
CA CYS A 109 13.58 9.29 -20.11
C CYS A 109 12.41 8.44 -19.63
N CYS A 110 11.28 8.55 -20.30
CA CYS A 110 10.13 7.70 -20.04
C CYS A 110 9.64 7.05 -21.34
N TRP A 111 9.28 5.78 -21.22
CA TRP A 111 8.73 4.97 -22.31
C TRP A 111 7.34 4.50 -21.93
N GLY A 112 6.35 4.75 -22.78
CA GLY A 112 5.00 4.29 -22.52
C GLY A 112 4.11 4.29 -23.75
N PRO A 113 2.88 3.74 -23.63
CA PRO A 113 1.89 3.73 -24.70
C PRO A 113 1.30 5.13 -25.00
N GLY A 114 1.92 6.20 -24.48
CA GLY A 114 1.46 7.58 -24.62
C GLY A 114 1.69 8.16 -26.02
N LYS A 115 1.18 9.37 -26.22
CA LYS A 115 1.45 10.20 -27.41
C LYS A 115 2.12 11.49 -26.95
N PRO A 116 3.41 11.71 -27.20
CA PRO A 116 4.35 10.81 -27.90
C PRO A 116 4.79 9.60 -27.04
N PRO A 117 5.26 8.50 -27.65
CA PRO A 117 5.56 7.25 -26.94
C PRO A 117 6.82 7.35 -26.07
N ASN A 118 7.79 8.18 -26.47
CA ASN A 118 9.04 8.37 -25.76
C ASN A 118 9.28 9.85 -25.54
N THR A 119 9.57 10.22 -24.30
CA THR A 119 9.96 11.59 -23.93
C THR A 119 11.29 11.54 -23.20
N PHE A 120 12.20 12.40 -23.62
CA PHE A 120 13.50 12.63 -23.01
C PHE A 120 13.55 14.07 -22.53
N VAL A 121 13.96 14.30 -21.29
CA VAL A 121 14.05 15.62 -20.66
C VAL A 121 15.47 15.76 -20.11
N MET A 122 16.16 16.81 -20.53
CA MET A 122 17.45 17.18 -19.95
C MET A 122 17.23 18.13 -18.78
N LEU A 123 17.83 17.80 -17.65
CA LEU A 123 17.91 18.63 -16.47
C LEU A 123 19.36 19.05 -16.24
N ASP A 124 19.55 20.32 -15.87
CA ASP A 124 20.85 20.80 -15.44
C ASP A 124 21.16 20.39 -13.98
N SER A 125 22.29 20.85 -13.45
CA SER A 125 22.70 20.59 -12.06
C SER A 125 21.81 21.27 -11.02
N SER A 126 21.00 22.25 -11.40
CA SER A 126 20.03 22.91 -10.53
C SER A 126 18.64 22.25 -10.55
N GLY A 127 18.44 21.27 -11.46
CA GLY A 127 17.16 20.60 -11.67
C GLY A 127 16.24 21.36 -12.64
N GLU A 128 16.75 22.38 -13.33
CA GLU A 128 16.01 23.12 -14.34
C GLU A 128 15.99 22.38 -15.68
N VAL A 129 14.88 22.50 -16.41
CA VAL A 129 14.73 21.87 -17.72
C VAL A 129 15.52 22.64 -18.77
N LEU A 130 16.49 21.97 -19.39
CA LEU A 130 17.28 22.52 -20.49
C LEU A 130 16.60 22.30 -21.84
N ASP A 131 16.15 21.07 -22.11
CA ASP A 131 15.54 20.70 -23.39
C ASP A 131 14.68 19.44 -23.25
N VAL A 132 13.74 19.26 -24.19
CA VAL A 132 12.81 18.13 -24.26
C VAL A 132 12.79 17.55 -25.67
N LEU A 133 13.11 16.26 -25.79
CA LEU A 133 13.01 15.52 -27.03
C LEU A 133 11.83 14.53 -26.99
N TYR A 134 10.94 14.68 -27.97
CA TYR A 134 9.90 13.70 -28.26
C TYR A 134 10.33 12.78 -29.40
N ALA A 135 10.37 11.47 -29.13
CA ALA A 135 10.76 10.45 -30.09
C ALA A 135 9.68 9.37 -30.26
N GLY A 136 9.66 8.77 -31.46
CA GLY A 136 8.86 7.59 -31.74
C GLY A 136 9.47 6.33 -31.10
N SER A 137 8.85 5.17 -31.34
CA SER A 137 9.36 3.90 -30.83
C SER A 137 10.81 3.64 -31.26
N LEU A 138 11.63 3.21 -30.29
CA LEU A 138 13.03 2.79 -30.49
C LEU A 138 13.17 1.26 -30.55
N THR A 139 12.14 0.52 -30.11
CA THR A 139 12.18 -0.92 -29.85
C THR A 139 11.46 -1.78 -30.90
N LEU A 140 10.79 -1.19 -31.90
CA LEU A 140 10.05 -1.93 -32.92
C LEU A 140 11.01 -2.63 -33.91
N ARG A 141 11.25 -3.93 -33.73
CA ARG A 141 11.95 -4.78 -34.72
C ARG A 141 10.93 -5.24 -35.77
N SER A 142 10.80 -4.53 -36.89
CA SER A 142 9.93 -4.93 -38.00
C SER A 142 10.68 -4.80 -39.32
N GLN A 143 10.81 -5.93 -40.02
CA GLN A 143 11.51 -6.05 -41.29
C GLN A 143 10.86 -5.13 -42.34
N ASN A 144 11.52 -4.03 -42.73
CA ASN A 144 11.45 -3.40 -44.06
C ASN A 144 11.07 -1.90 -44.12
N VAL A 145 10.18 -1.35 -43.28
CA VAL A 145 9.80 0.10 -43.35
C VAL A 145 10.05 0.87 -42.04
N ASN A 146 9.91 0.20 -40.89
CA ASN A 146 10.10 0.83 -39.58
C ASN A 146 11.58 1.03 -39.22
N ASP A 147 12.50 0.35 -39.90
CA ASP A 147 13.93 0.42 -39.59
C ASP A 147 14.54 1.79 -39.90
N GLN A 148 14.13 2.45 -41.00
CA GLN A 148 14.62 3.80 -41.32
C GLN A 148 14.12 4.85 -40.30
N GLN A 149 12.85 4.76 -39.91
CA GLN A 149 12.28 5.68 -38.92
C GLN A 149 12.84 5.42 -37.52
N ARG A 150 13.14 4.16 -37.19
CA ARG A 150 13.85 3.78 -35.96
C ARG A 150 15.24 4.38 -35.92
N LYS A 151 16.06 4.18 -36.96
CA LYS A 151 17.40 4.78 -37.07
C LYS A 151 17.35 6.30 -36.94
N LYS A 152 16.41 6.95 -37.63
CA LYS A 152 16.20 8.40 -37.51
C LYS A 152 15.87 8.83 -36.08
N ASN A 153 15.08 8.04 -35.34
CA ASN A 153 14.79 8.35 -33.93
C ASN A 153 16.00 8.08 -33.02
N GLN A 154 16.76 7.02 -33.27
CA GLN A 154 18.02 6.74 -32.56
C GLN A 154 19.04 7.87 -32.78
N ASP A 155 19.24 8.29 -34.04
CA ASP A 155 20.15 9.39 -34.37
C ASP A 155 19.75 10.71 -33.68
N ARG A 156 18.44 10.97 -33.56
CA ARG A 156 17.93 12.15 -32.82
C ARG A 156 18.23 12.07 -31.33
N VAL A 157 18.12 10.88 -30.72
CA VAL A 157 18.44 10.67 -29.31
C VAL A 157 19.95 10.75 -29.09
N LEU A 158 20.76 10.14 -29.95
CA LEU A 158 22.23 10.24 -29.93
C LEU A 158 22.69 11.69 -30.06
N LYS A 159 22.13 12.44 -31.02
CA LYS A 159 22.41 13.87 -31.15
C LYS A 159 22.03 14.64 -29.88
N PHE A 160 20.85 14.37 -29.32
CA PHE A 160 20.39 15.02 -28.09
C PHE A 160 21.33 14.74 -26.91
N MET A 161 21.85 13.52 -26.78
CA MET A 161 22.87 13.16 -25.78
C MET A 161 24.24 13.79 -26.07
N MET A 162 24.65 13.92 -27.33
CA MET A 162 25.90 14.58 -27.70
C MET A 162 25.87 16.09 -27.43
N ASP A 163 24.76 16.74 -27.79
CA ASP A 163 24.56 18.18 -27.59
C ASP A 163 24.51 18.52 -26.09
N HIS A 164 23.90 17.64 -25.29
CA HIS A 164 23.67 17.88 -23.87
C HIS A 164 24.54 17.07 -22.92
N GLN A 165 25.39 16.13 -23.31
CA GLN A 165 26.32 15.39 -22.44
C GLN A 165 25.81 15.12 -20.99
N PRO A 166 24.72 14.34 -20.79
CA PRO A 166 24.23 14.02 -19.45
C PRO A 166 25.25 13.18 -18.67
N HIS A 167 25.34 13.40 -17.36
CA HIS A 167 26.16 12.57 -16.46
C HIS A 167 25.41 11.30 -16.05
N VAL A 168 24.09 11.41 -15.88
CA VAL A 168 23.22 10.31 -15.44
C VAL A 168 22.00 10.22 -16.34
N VAL A 169 21.60 9.00 -16.71
CA VAL A 169 20.35 8.74 -17.43
C VAL A 169 19.37 8.03 -16.48
N ALA A 170 18.26 8.69 -16.17
CA ALA A 170 17.20 8.13 -15.35
C ALA A 170 16.08 7.59 -16.25
N LEU A 171 15.85 6.28 -16.24
CA LEU A 171 14.81 5.62 -17.03
C LEU A 171 13.59 5.28 -16.19
N GLY A 172 12.46 5.91 -16.50
CA GLY A 172 11.15 5.55 -15.96
C GLY A 172 10.64 4.26 -16.61
N ALA A 173 10.61 3.17 -15.83
CA ALA A 173 10.12 1.88 -16.28
C ALA A 173 8.61 1.75 -16.03
N VAL A 174 7.80 1.75 -17.10
CA VAL A 174 6.34 1.61 -17.02
C VAL A 174 5.89 0.19 -17.44
N ASN A 175 6.73 -0.56 -18.14
CA ASN A 175 6.49 -1.94 -18.53
C ASN A 175 7.82 -2.67 -18.85
N LEU A 176 7.74 -3.97 -19.18
CA LEU A 176 8.92 -4.80 -19.46
C LEU A 176 9.74 -4.32 -20.67
N ALA A 177 9.14 -3.67 -21.67
CA ALA A 177 9.88 -3.22 -22.84
C ALA A 177 10.82 -2.02 -22.55
N CYS A 178 10.68 -1.36 -21.38
CA CYS A 178 11.66 -0.40 -20.90
C CYS A 178 13.05 -1.02 -20.68
N THR A 179 13.17 -2.32 -20.36
CA THR A 179 14.49 -2.94 -20.20
C THR A 179 15.28 -2.93 -21.50
N ARG A 180 14.60 -3.08 -22.64
CA ARG A 180 15.22 -3.02 -23.98
C ARG A 180 15.63 -1.61 -24.36
N LEU A 181 14.88 -0.60 -23.88
CA LEU A 181 15.23 0.80 -24.11
C LEU A 181 16.55 1.17 -23.44
N LYS A 182 16.85 0.59 -22.27
CA LYS A 182 18.18 0.75 -21.66
C LYS A 182 19.27 0.30 -22.62
N ASP A 183 19.12 -0.89 -23.21
CA ASP A 183 20.09 -1.41 -24.18
C ASP A 183 20.18 -0.51 -25.41
N ASP A 184 19.03 -0.08 -25.98
CA ASP A 184 18.98 0.82 -27.16
C ASP A 184 19.55 2.24 -26.91
N ILE A 185 19.70 2.69 -25.64
CA ILE A 185 20.32 3.99 -25.29
C ILE A 185 21.85 3.89 -25.22
N TYR A 186 22.37 2.71 -24.85
CA TYR A 186 23.81 2.48 -24.65
C TYR A 186 24.49 1.71 -25.79
N GLU A 187 23.73 1.19 -26.77
CA GLU A 187 24.23 0.71 -28.08
C GLU A 187 24.52 1.87 -29.05
#